data_AF-A0A077KN00-F1
#
_entry.id   AF-A0A077KN00-F1
#
_cell.length_a   1.000
_cell.length_b   1.000
_cell.length_c   1.000
_cell.angle_alpha   90.00
_cell.angle_beta   90.00
_cell.angle_gamma   90.00
#
_symmetry.space_group_name_H-M   'P 1'
#
loop_
_entity.id
_entity.type
_entity.pdbx_description
1 polymer ?
#
loop_
_entity_poly.entity_id
_entity_poly.type
_entity_poly.pdbx_seq_one_letter_code
_entity_poly.pdbx_strand_id
1 'polypeptide(L)'
;MTMFKTKIMKHTAFLSFLLLMSMLSCTKAEHKPLERKLEQKIKADTVITKSTILLLGPDEQEIEEIKKKQGEDNFYTIADDANYYSAEIFEAVPATIYSGYKIIDFPKENYVFDKNKSEDKWLVIDYKPGSKPKVYSLVDYYRHITEK
;
A
#
# COMPACT_ATOMS: atom_id res chain seq x y z
N MET A 1 38.41 -33.47 55.93
CA MET A 1 37.66 -32.83 57.03
C MET A 1 38.48 -31.62 57.42
N THR A 2 38.26 -30.43 56.85
CA THR A 2 37.17 -29.49 57.15
C THR A 2 36.80 -28.64 55.91
N MET A 3 35.49 -28.43 55.69
CA MET A 3 34.90 -27.40 54.81
C MET A 3 34.82 -26.04 55.53
N PHE A 4 34.91 -24.93 54.80
CA PHE A 4 34.08 -23.70 54.95
C PHE A 4 34.20 -22.87 53.64
N LYS A 5 33.21 -22.86 52.75
CA LYS A 5 32.23 -21.75 52.47
C LYS A 5 32.83 -20.34 52.63
N THR A 6 32.65 -19.39 51.70
CA THR A 6 31.39 -18.64 51.49
C THR A 6 31.41 -17.79 50.20
N LYS A 7 30.21 -17.55 49.65
CA LYS A 7 29.82 -16.80 48.45
C LYS A 7 29.56 -15.30 48.77
N ILE A 8 29.50 -14.42 47.76
CA ILE A 8 28.55 -13.26 47.57
C ILE A 8 29.21 -11.94 47.09
N MET A 9 29.05 -11.69 45.78
CA MET A 9 28.60 -10.48 45.02
C MET A 9 28.29 -9.15 45.75
N LYS A 10 28.71 -7.99 45.19
CA LYS A 10 27.87 -6.86 44.68
C LYS A 10 28.62 -5.53 44.45
N HIS A 11 28.15 -4.81 43.44
CA HIS A 11 28.53 -3.50 42.90
C HIS A 11 28.81 -2.37 43.90
N THR A 12 29.90 -1.63 43.71
CA THR A 12 29.99 -0.18 44.01
C THR A 12 31.25 0.42 43.37
N ALA A 13 31.07 1.47 42.56
CA ALA A 13 32.01 2.55 42.19
C ALA A 13 31.98 2.87 40.68
N PHE A 14 30.77 2.94 40.12
CA PHE A 14 30.45 3.45 38.79
C PHE A 14 30.30 4.99 38.90
N LEU A 15 31.38 5.73 39.16
CA LEU A 15 31.25 7.19 39.40
C LEU A 15 32.50 8.03 39.07
N SER A 16 33.25 7.70 38.00
CA SER A 16 34.38 8.54 37.54
C SER A 16 34.40 8.86 36.04
N PHE A 17 33.38 8.49 35.27
CA PHE A 17 33.40 8.63 33.80
C PHE A 17 32.56 9.80 33.24
N LEU A 18 32.08 10.72 34.08
CA LEU A 18 31.05 11.70 33.68
C LEU A 18 31.49 13.18 33.61
N LEU A 19 32.79 13.48 33.61
CA LEU A 19 33.29 14.87 33.66
C LEU A 19 34.28 15.29 32.55
N LEU A 20 34.43 14.51 31.47
CA LEU A 20 35.48 14.76 30.47
C LEU A 20 35.02 14.86 29.00
N MET A 21 33.75 15.18 28.73
CA MET A 21 33.23 15.34 27.35
C MET A 21 32.62 16.72 27.05
N SER A 22 32.87 17.75 27.86
CA SER A 22 32.22 19.06 27.73
C SER A 22 32.98 20.14 26.97
N MET A 23 34.06 19.82 26.23
CA MET A 23 34.76 20.81 25.40
C MET A 23 35.27 20.17 24.11
N LEU A 24 34.59 20.44 22.99
CA LEU A 24 34.92 20.24 21.56
C LEU A 24 33.60 19.86 20.85
N SER A 25 33.03 20.55 19.89
CA SER A 25 33.39 21.74 19.13
C SER A 25 32.09 22.16 18.43
N CYS A 26 31.72 23.44 18.46
CA CYS A 26 30.64 23.99 17.65
C CYS A 26 30.90 23.67 16.17
N THR A 27 30.14 22.77 15.57
CA THR A 27 30.02 22.72 14.12
C THR A 27 29.07 23.84 13.70
N LYS A 28 29.60 24.74 12.88
CA LYS A 28 28.84 25.75 12.13
C LYS A 28 27.69 25.01 11.43
N ALA A 29 26.46 25.24 11.89
CA ALA A 29 25.28 24.82 11.17
C ALA A 29 25.20 25.67 9.90
N GLU A 30 25.85 25.23 8.83
CA GLU A 30 25.47 25.65 7.50
C GLU A 30 24.01 25.23 7.34
N HIS A 31 23.14 26.23 7.20
CA HIS A 31 21.80 26.06 6.67
C HIS A 31 21.96 25.46 5.26
N LYS A 32 22.09 24.13 5.18
CA LYS A 32 21.70 23.42 3.98
C LYS A 32 20.23 23.78 3.79
N PRO A 33 19.83 24.39 2.67
CA PRO A 33 18.42 24.46 2.37
C PRO A 33 17.93 23.03 2.47
N LEU A 34 16.88 22.83 3.25
CA LEU A 34 16.11 21.60 3.22
C LEU A 34 15.78 21.42 1.73
N GLU A 35 16.56 20.59 1.04
CA GLU A 35 16.15 20.00 -0.22
C GLU A 35 14.91 19.21 0.17
N ARG A 36 13.78 19.90 0.15
CA ARG A 36 12.48 19.31 -0.08
C ARG A 36 12.75 18.50 -1.33
N LYS A 37 13.03 17.20 -1.15
CA LYS A 37 12.88 16.20 -2.19
C LYS A 37 11.54 16.58 -2.79
N LEU A 38 11.60 17.17 -3.98
CA LEU A 38 10.43 17.34 -4.78
C LEU A 38 10.09 15.88 -5.07
N GLU A 39 9.29 15.27 -4.20
CA GLU A 39 8.59 14.04 -4.53
C GLU A 39 7.97 14.39 -5.87
N GLN A 40 8.52 13.80 -6.93
CA GLN A 40 7.98 13.97 -8.26
C GLN A 40 6.52 13.57 -8.10
N LYS A 41 5.64 14.58 -8.12
CA LYS A 41 4.23 14.38 -7.85
C LYS A 41 3.78 13.46 -8.96
N ILE A 42 3.62 12.19 -8.64
CA ILE A 42 3.29 11.19 -9.64
C ILE A 42 1.98 11.68 -10.26
N LYS A 43 2.01 11.91 -11.57
CA LYS A 43 0.87 12.46 -12.27
C LYS A 43 -0.22 11.40 -12.25
N ALA A 44 -1.33 11.69 -11.57
CA ALA A 44 -2.48 10.80 -11.58
C ALA A 44 -3.08 10.74 -12.99
N ASP A 45 -3.55 9.55 -13.37
CA ASP A 45 -4.25 9.33 -14.64
C ASP A 45 -5.63 9.98 -14.60
N THR A 46 -6.25 9.99 -13.42
CA THR A 46 -7.57 10.57 -13.19
C THR A 46 -7.73 11.09 -11.76
N VAL A 47 -8.74 11.93 -11.57
CA VAL A 47 -9.12 12.51 -10.27
C VAL A 47 -10.59 12.20 -10.02
N ILE A 48 -10.91 11.55 -8.91
CA ILE A 48 -12.26 11.15 -8.55
C ILE A 48 -12.75 11.99 -7.37
N THR A 49 -13.87 12.69 -7.55
CA THR A 49 -14.42 13.62 -6.53
C THR A 49 -15.86 13.30 -6.12
N LYS A 50 -16.50 12.32 -6.77
CA LYS A 50 -17.88 11.91 -6.55
C LYS A 50 -17.94 10.41 -6.32
N SER A 51 -19.03 9.95 -5.72
CA SER A 51 -19.24 8.51 -5.52
C SER A 51 -19.18 7.77 -6.85
N THR A 52 -18.44 6.68 -6.90
CA THR A 52 -18.27 5.87 -8.10
C THR A 52 -17.80 4.48 -7.72
N ILE A 53 -18.05 3.54 -8.61
CA ILE A 53 -17.52 2.18 -8.54
C ILE A 53 -16.70 1.98 -9.80
N LEU A 54 -15.40 1.78 -9.64
CA LEU A 54 -14.47 1.55 -10.74
C LEU A 54 -14.12 0.07 -10.79
N LEU A 55 -14.20 -0.51 -11.98
CA LEU A 55 -13.63 -1.82 -12.26
C LEU A 55 -12.34 -1.60 -13.04
N LEU A 56 -11.23 -2.02 -12.46
CA LEU A 56 -9.90 -1.92 -13.05
C LEU A 56 -9.52 -3.28 -13.62
N GLY A 57 -9.04 -3.32 -14.86
CA GLY A 57 -8.44 -4.50 -15.48
C GLY A 57 -6.96 -4.28 -15.82
N PRO A 58 -6.17 -5.35 -16.03
CA PRO A 58 -4.77 -5.26 -16.41
C PRO A 58 -4.60 -4.63 -17.81
N ASP A 59 -3.51 -3.91 -18.00
CA ASP A 59 -3.05 -3.53 -19.34
C ASP A 59 -2.19 -4.63 -20.00
N GLU A 60 -1.73 -4.40 -21.23
CA GLU A 60 -0.94 -5.38 -21.98
C GLU A 60 0.35 -5.80 -21.26
N GLN A 61 1.04 -4.85 -20.61
CA GLN A 61 2.27 -5.17 -19.89
C GLN A 61 1.95 -6.02 -18.64
N GLU A 62 0.92 -5.65 -17.89
CA GLU A 62 0.47 -6.39 -16.72
C GLU A 62 0.00 -7.80 -17.11
N ILE A 63 -0.69 -7.95 -18.26
CA ILE A 63 -1.08 -9.26 -18.80
C ILE A 63 0.15 -10.14 -19.04
N GLU A 64 1.17 -9.62 -19.72
CA GLU A 64 2.38 -10.40 -20.01
C GLU A 64 3.15 -10.75 -18.73
N GLU A 65 3.18 -9.84 -17.75
CA GLU A 65 3.75 -10.12 -16.43
C GLU A 65 2.99 -11.22 -15.67
N ILE A 66 1.66 -11.22 -15.74
CA ILE A 66 0.82 -12.27 -15.13
C ILE A 66 1.06 -13.61 -15.82
N LYS A 67 1.03 -13.67 -17.16
CA LYS A 67 1.29 -14.90 -17.92
C LYS A 67 2.66 -15.48 -17.57
N LYS A 68 3.69 -14.62 -17.50
CA LYS A 68 5.05 -15.03 -17.13
C LYS A 68 5.13 -15.57 -15.69
N LYS A 69 4.37 -14.99 -14.76
CA LYS A 69 4.38 -15.38 -13.34
C LYS A 69 3.57 -16.64 -13.06
N GLN A 70 2.39 -16.77 -13.67
CA GLN A 70 1.40 -17.80 -13.35
C GLN A 70 1.37 -18.96 -14.35
N GLY A 71 1.95 -18.78 -15.54
CA GLY A 71 1.79 -19.67 -16.68
C GLY A 71 0.60 -19.26 -17.55
N GLU A 72 0.71 -19.52 -18.84
CA GLU A 72 -0.28 -19.08 -19.84
C GLU A 72 -1.64 -19.78 -19.66
N ASP A 73 -1.66 -21.09 -19.39
CA ASP A 73 -2.91 -21.82 -19.14
C ASP A 73 -3.66 -21.29 -17.91
N ASN A 74 -2.94 -21.04 -16.81
CA ASN A 74 -3.52 -20.47 -15.60
C ASN A 74 -4.01 -19.04 -15.83
N PHE A 75 -3.32 -18.25 -16.66
CA PHE A 75 -3.77 -16.90 -17.01
C PHE A 75 -5.16 -16.92 -17.64
N TYR A 76 -5.44 -17.84 -18.57
CA TYR A 76 -6.75 -17.91 -19.21
C TYR A 76 -7.85 -18.32 -18.24
N THR A 77 -7.57 -19.23 -17.28
CA THR A 77 -8.54 -19.54 -16.21
C THR A 77 -8.84 -18.31 -15.35
N ILE A 78 -7.80 -17.58 -14.93
CA ILE A 78 -7.96 -16.35 -14.13
C ILE A 78 -8.74 -15.28 -14.92
N ALA A 79 -8.44 -15.13 -16.22
CA ALA A 79 -9.11 -14.17 -17.08
C ALA A 79 -10.60 -14.50 -17.27
N ASP A 80 -10.94 -15.79 -17.42
CA ASP A 80 -12.33 -16.23 -17.52
C ASP A 80 -13.10 -15.94 -16.23
N ASP A 81 -12.53 -16.26 -15.06
CA ASP A 81 -13.13 -15.92 -13.76
C ASP A 81 -13.30 -14.40 -13.64
N ALA A 82 -12.28 -13.62 -14.00
CA ALA A 82 -12.34 -12.17 -13.92
C ALA A 82 -13.43 -11.59 -14.84
N ASN A 83 -13.59 -12.14 -16.05
CA ASN A 83 -14.64 -11.73 -16.98
C ASN A 83 -16.04 -12.08 -16.43
N TYR A 84 -16.20 -13.29 -15.88
CA TYR A 84 -17.45 -13.72 -15.25
C TYR A 84 -17.85 -12.77 -14.13
N TYR A 85 -17.01 -12.56 -13.12
CA TYR A 85 -17.35 -11.67 -12.01
C TYR A 85 -17.51 -10.21 -12.43
N SER A 86 -16.74 -9.74 -13.42
CA SER A 86 -16.92 -8.39 -13.95
C SER A 86 -18.31 -8.23 -14.56
N ALA A 87 -18.78 -9.19 -15.36
CA ALA A 87 -20.11 -9.16 -15.96
C ALA A 87 -21.22 -9.15 -14.89
N GLU A 88 -21.12 -10.03 -13.90
CA GLU A 88 -22.06 -10.09 -12.77
C GLU A 88 -22.11 -8.78 -11.98
N ILE A 89 -20.95 -8.16 -11.73
CA ILE A 89 -20.86 -6.85 -11.07
C ILE A 89 -21.49 -5.76 -11.93
N PHE A 90 -21.26 -5.75 -13.24
CA PHE A 90 -21.87 -4.79 -14.15
C PHE A 90 -23.40 -4.90 -14.19
N GLU A 91 -23.93 -6.12 -14.16
CA GLU A 91 -25.37 -6.37 -14.14
C GLU A 91 -26.00 -5.88 -12.83
N ALA A 92 -25.39 -6.23 -11.69
CA ALA A 92 -25.88 -5.83 -10.37
C ALA A 92 -25.68 -4.33 -10.09
N VAL A 93 -24.66 -3.71 -10.67
CA VAL A 93 -24.32 -2.29 -10.50
C VAL A 93 -24.02 -1.63 -11.86
N PRO A 94 -25.07 -1.24 -12.62
CA PRO A 94 -24.90 -0.69 -13.97
C PRO A 94 -24.14 0.64 -14.04
N ALA A 95 -23.98 1.35 -12.91
CA ALA A 95 -23.22 2.60 -12.83
C ALA A 95 -21.70 2.39 -12.69
N THR A 96 -21.24 1.13 -12.66
CA THR A 96 -19.82 0.79 -12.62
C THR A 96 -19.11 1.29 -13.88
N ILE A 97 -17.86 1.72 -13.76
CA ILE A 97 -17.04 2.21 -14.88
C ILE A 97 -15.86 1.26 -15.06
N TYR A 98 -15.74 0.64 -16.23
CA TYR A 98 -14.52 -0.08 -16.61
C TYR A 98 -13.43 0.92 -17.00
N SER A 99 -12.24 0.78 -16.44
CA SER A 99 -11.12 1.67 -16.80
C SER A 99 -9.75 0.98 -16.65
N GLY A 100 -8.78 1.48 -17.41
CA GLY A 100 -7.36 1.08 -17.31
C GLY A 100 -6.53 2.03 -16.44
N TYR A 101 -7.14 2.79 -15.53
CA TYR A 101 -6.40 3.74 -14.69
C TYR A 101 -5.45 3.01 -13.74
N LYS A 102 -4.21 3.49 -13.63
CA LYS A 102 -3.19 2.97 -12.71
C LYS A 102 -3.09 3.84 -11.47
N ILE A 103 -3.14 5.16 -11.63
CA ILE A 103 -2.95 6.11 -10.54
C ILE A 103 -4.17 7.02 -10.45
N ILE A 104 -4.88 6.93 -9.32
CA ILE A 104 -6.17 7.59 -9.11
C ILE A 104 -6.06 8.49 -7.88
N ASP A 105 -6.28 9.78 -8.06
CA ASP A 105 -6.29 10.74 -6.96
C ASP A 105 -7.72 10.91 -6.41
N PHE A 106 -7.87 10.75 -5.09
CA PHE A 106 -9.07 10.99 -4.30
C PHE A 106 -8.80 12.17 -3.36
N PRO A 107 -8.88 13.42 -3.87
CA PRO A 107 -8.40 14.60 -3.14
C PRO A 107 -9.23 14.91 -1.90
N LYS A 108 -10.51 14.50 -1.85
CA LYS A 108 -11.38 14.72 -0.67
C LYS A 108 -10.94 13.91 0.55
N GLU A 109 -10.18 12.83 0.34
CA GLU A 109 -9.68 11.92 1.37
C GLU A 109 -8.17 12.02 1.52
N ASN A 110 -7.51 12.92 0.77
CA ASN A 110 -6.06 13.02 0.68
C ASN A 110 -5.41 11.64 0.42
N TYR A 111 -6.00 10.90 -0.53
CA TYR A 111 -5.61 9.54 -0.82
C TYR A 111 -5.32 9.35 -2.31
N VAL A 112 -4.19 8.72 -2.63
CA VAL A 112 -3.84 8.32 -3.99
C VAL A 112 -3.76 6.81 -4.03
N PHE A 113 -4.58 6.21 -4.89
CA PHE A 113 -4.46 4.81 -5.24
C PHE A 113 -3.40 4.63 -6.33
N ASP A 114 -2.55 3.61 -6.19
CA ASP A 114 -1.52 3.24 -7.15
C ASP A 114 -1.60 1.72 -7.38
N LYS A 115 -2.15 1.34 -8.52
CA LYS A 115 -2.37 -0.05 -8.93
C LYS A 115 -1.08 -0.86 -9.00
N ASN A 116 0.07 -0.21 -9.25
CA ASN A 116 1.35 -0.91 -9.34
C ASN A 116 1.76 -1.51 -7.98
N LYS A 117 1.23 -0.98 -6.88
CA LYS A 117 1.46 -1.50 -5.52
C LYS A 117 0.52 -2.65 -5.15
N SER A 118 -0.47 -2.96 -5.98
CA SER A 118 -1.37 -4.09 -5.80
C SER A 118 -0.79 -5.34 -6.46
N GLU A 119 -0.93 -6.49 -5.80
CA GLU A 119 -0.62 -7.79 -6.40
C GLU A 119 -1.65 -8.15 -7.48
N ASP A 120 -2.94 -7.99 -7.15
CA ASP A 120 -4.04 -8.19 -8.09
C ASP A 120 -4.17 -7.02 -9.05
N LYS A 121 -4.44 -7.35 -10.32
CA LYS A 121 -4.60 -6.36 -11.41
C LYS A 121 -6.04 -6.20 -11.88
N TRP A 122 -6.92 -7.13 -11.49
CA TRP A 122 -8.37 -6.98 -11.55
C TRP A 122 -8.89 -6.56 -10.19
N LEU A 123 -9.43 -5.35 -10.09
CA LEU A 123 -9.82 -4.75 -8.81
C LEU A 123 -11.12 -3.98 -8.96
N VAL A 124 -11.88 -3.90 -7.87
CA VAL A 124 -12.97 -2.93 -7.74
C VAL A 124 -12.61 -1.88 -6.70
N ILE A 125 -12.83 -0.61 -7.06
CA ILE A 125 -12.78 0.50 -6.11
C ILE A 125 -14.20 1.01 -5.91
N ASP A 126 -14.76 0.82 -4.71
CA ASP A 126 -16.02 1.45 -4.27
C ASP A 126 -15.68 2.70 -3.45
N TYR A 127 -16.08 3.85 -3.98
CA TYR A 127 -15.77 5.14 -3.39
C TYR A 127 -17.04 5.95 -3.13
N LYS A 128 -17.08 6.56 -1.94
CA LYS A 128 -18.06 7.56 -1.52
C LYS A 128 -17.32 8.69 -0.80
N PRO A 129 -17.53 9.97 -1.18
CA PRO A 129 -16.89 11.10 -0.52
C PRO A 129 -17.10 11.11 0.99
N GLY A 130 -16.04 11.42 1.73
CA GLY A 130 -16.03 11.39 3.19
C GLY A 130 -15.64 10.02 3.76
N SER A 131 -15.26 9.06 2.91
CA SER A 131 -14.70 7.77 3.32
C SER A 131 -13.58 7.37 2.38
N LYS A 132 -12.48 6.84 2.95
CA LYS A 132 -11.38 6.30 2.14
C LYS A 132 -11.92 5.24 1.16
N PRO A 133 -11.49 5.25 -0.12
CA PRO A 133 -11.92 4.25 -1.09
C PRO A 133 -11.65 2.83 -0.58
N LYS A 134 -12.63 1.94 -0.77
CA LYS A 134 -12.47 0.52 -0.49
C LYS A 134 -12.05 -0.21 -1.76
N VAL A 135 -11.01 -1.01 -1.65
CA VAL A 135 -10.46 -1.81 -2.75
C VAL A 135 -10.78 -3.27 -2.48
N TYR A 136 -11.32 -3.95 -3.50
CA TYR A 136 -11.73 -5.34 -3.44
C TYR A 136 -11.14 -6.13 -4.61
N SER A 137 -10.97 -7.44 -4.42
CA SER A 137 -10.94 -8.37 -5.54
C SER A 137 -12.34 -8.41 -6.21
N LEU A 138 -12.42 -8.91 -7.44
CA LEU A 138 -13.72 -9.08 -8.11
C LEU A 138 -14.66 -10.00 -7.32
N VAL A 139 -14.12 -11.12 -6.80
CA VAL A 139 -14.90 -12.10 -6.02
C VAL A 139 -15.43 -11.49 -4.73
N ASP A 140 -14.58 -10.78 -3.98
CA ASP A 140 -15.00 -10.16 -2.72
C ASP A 140 -16.06 -9.09 -2.94
N TYR A 141 -15.93 -8.31 -4.02
CA TYR A 141 -16.93 -7.30 -4.34
C TYR A 141 -18.26 -7.94 -4.77
N TYR A 142 -18.21 -8.98 -5.61
CA TYR A 142 -19.40 -9.74 -6.01
C TYR A 142 -20.14 -10.30 -4.78
N ARG A 143 -19.42 -10.90 -3.84
CA ARG A 143 -20.01 -11.38 -2.58
C ARG A 143 -20.56 -10.24 -1.74
N HIS A 144 -19.84 -9.11 -1.65
CA HIS A 144 -20.28 -7.93 -0.92
C HIS A 144 -21.64 -7.39 -1.41
N ILE A 145 -21.92 -7.48 -2.72
CA ILE A 145 -23.16 -6.96 -3.29
C ILE A 145 -24.30 -8.01 -3.33
N THR A 146 -23.98 -9.30 -3.32
CA THR A 146 -24.97 -10.40 -3.42
C THR A 146 -25.33 -11.06 -2.09
N GLU A 147 -24.41 -11.16 -1.13
CA GLU A 147 -24.58 -11.89 0.15
C GLU A 147 -25.00 -10.97 1.32
N LYS A 148 -25.80 -9.93 1.07
CA LYS A 148 -26.18 -8.92 2.09
C LYS A 148 -26.82 -9.49 3.36
#